data_AF-A0AAV0IAF3-F1
#
_entry.id   AF-A0AAV0IAF3-F1
#
_cell.length_a   1.000
_cell.length_b   1.000
_cell.length_c   1.000
_cell.angle_alpha   90.00
_cell.angle_beta   90.00
_cell.angle_gamma   90.00
#
_symmetry.space_group_name_H-M   'P 1'
#
loop_
_entity.id
_entity.type
_entity.pdbx_description
1 polymer ?
#
loop_
_entity_poly.entity_id
_entity_poly.type
_entity_poly.pdbx_seq_one_letter_code
_entity_poly.pdbx_strand_id
1 'polypeptide(L)'
;MSTQPPPPLPLDFSAVLSESKRIINAHSRHFLALSVLFLLPLSFSVTVFSTIHNLLLHHHSGHRPKSLLSRPPPLLPSLAQFNFPRHHHHHHHDDDDLQLPIETLALVACFALFFFVFTILAIGSISYSVLHGFYGRPVKFVSAIKSGLTSFFRLFITHIVVELLLSLVALLFLCSFYFVIKGLDLVCLEIDTDSPYFLALAVVYSVVLLAVLLYFKVNWSISSVIVVAESSWGVPALRRSGYLVKGMRRAVLYFFLSFGLVSGILTWTSSIAAAKLGGDALGGSQGWNSWFFVAQIVVTSALLTLILLYFFAAQTVLYMYCKAVRGELASEIAQEFAREYVCLPFDDEKVPHLVSVVYT
;
A
#
# COMPACT_ATOMS: atom_id res chain seq x y z
N MET A 1 -18.39 4.19 -42.97
CA MET A 1 -16.92 4.16 -42.93
C MET A 1 -16.52 3.90 -41.48
N SER A 2 -16.19 2.65 -41.15
CA SER A 2 -15.87 2.25 -39.76
C SER A 2 -14.49 2.78 -39.39
N THR A 3 -14.44 3.83 -38.58
CA THR A 3 -13.20 4.30 -37.97
C THR A 3 -12.69 3.24 -37.01
N GLN A 4 -11.63 2.56 -37.44
CA GLN A 4 -10.86 1.62 -36.64
C GLN A 4 -10.39 2.33 -35.35
N PRO A 5 -10.56 1.72 -34.16
CA PRO A 5 -10.11 2.34 -32.93
C PRO A 5 -8.58 2.53 -32.98
N PRO A 6 -8.05 3.66 -32.50
CA PRO A 6 -6.61 3.89 -32.47
C PRO A 6 -5.92 2.76 -31.69
N PRO A 7 -4.72 2.34 -32.10
CA PRO A 7 -3.98 1.30 -31.40
C PRO A 7 -3.81 1.69 -29.92
N PRO A 8 -3.81 0.73 -28.98
CA PRO A 8 -3.65 1.03 -27.57
C PRO A 8 -2.30 1.72 -27.40
N LEU A 9 -2.34 3.02 -27.08
CA LEU A 9 -1.12 3.73 -26.71
C LEU A 9 -0.46 2.93 -25.57
N PRO A 10 0.85 2.64 -25.65
CA PRO A 10 1.56 2.11 -24.51
C PRO A 10 1.30 3.07 -23.33
N LEU A 11 0.92 2.52 -22.17
CA LEU A 11 0.70 3.33 -20.98
C LEU A 11 1.99 4.08 -20.68
N ASP A 12 2.01 5.37 -21.04
CA ASP A 12 3.12 6.23 -20.71
C ASP A 12 2.97 6.56 -19.23
N PHE A 13 3.81 5.96 -18.40
CA PHE A 13 3.85 6.20 -16.96
C PHE A 13 3.94 7.71 -16.65
N SER A 14 4.63 8.45 -17.53
CA SER A 14 4.70 9.90 -17.51
C SER A 14 3.32 10.55 -17.66
N ALA A 15 2.46 10.04 -18.56
CA ALA A 15 1.12 10.56 -18.76
C ALA A 15 0.22 10.35 -17.53
N VAL A 16 0.29 9.18 -16.88
CA VAL A 16 -0.48 8.93 -15.64
C VAL A 16 -0.03 9.89 -14.54
N LEU A 17 1.29 10.10 -14.39
CA LEU A 17 1.85 11.02 -13.41
C LEU A 17 1.54 12.49 -13.72
N SER A 18 1.64 12.91 -14.98
CA SER A 18 1.37 14.28 -15.39
C SER A 18 -0.11 14.62 -15.17
N GLU A 19 -1.00 13.69 -15.45
CA GLU A 19 -2.43 13.87 -15.25
C GLU A 19 -2.79 13.91 -13.76
N SER A 20 -2.18 13.02 -12.96
CA SER A 20 -2.31 13.05 -11.50
C SER A 20 -1.82 14.39 -10.92
N LYS A 21 -0.66 14.86 -11.38
CA LYS A 21 -0.10 16.17 -10.99
C LYS A 21 -1.02 17.31 -11.40
N ARG A 22 -1.61 17.27 -12.60
CA ARG A 22 -2.53 18.29 -13.10
C ARG A 22 -3.78 18.39 -12.22
N ILE A 23 -4.41 17.26 -11.88
CA ILE A 23 -5.60 17.20 -11.02
C ILE A 23 -5.28 17.69 -9.61
N ILE A 24 -4.16 17.24 -9.04
CA ILE A 24 -3.73 17.68 -7.70
C ILE A 24 -3.48 19.19 -7.69
N ASN A 25 -2.78 19.73 -8.70
CA ASN A 25 -2.48 21.16 -8.77
C ASN A 25 -3.72 22.02 -8.97
N ALA A 26 -4.70 21.57 -9.74
CA ALA A 26 -5.97 22.28 -9.96
C ALA A 26 -6.76 22.48 -8.66
N HIS A 27 -6.66 21.55 -7.71
CA HIS A 27 -7.32 21.61 -6.41
C HIS A 27 -6.33 21.44 -5.24
N SER A 28 -5.16 22.09 -5.34
CA SER A 28 -4.03 21.87 -4.43
C SER A 28 -4.36 22.08 -2.95
N ARG A 29 -5.14 23.11 -2.61
CA ARG A 29 -5.58 23.38 -1.24
C ARG A 29 -6.44 22.26 -0.66
N HIS A 30 -7.29 21.66 -1.50
CA HIS A 30 -8.16 20.56 -1.10
C HIS A 30 -7.38 19.27 -0.86
N PHE A 31 -6.49 18.91 -1.79
CA PHE A 31 -5.62 17.74 -1.64
C PHE A 31 -4.62 17.90 -0.49
N LEU A 32 -4.12 19.12 -0.25
CA LEU A 32 -3.31 19.43 0.93
C LEU A 32 -4.09 19.19 2.22
N ALA A 33 -5.34 19.66 2.31
CA ALA A 33 -6.19 19.44 3.49
C ALA A 33 -6.44 17.94 3.74
N LEU A 34 -6.73 17.16 2.69
CA LEU A 34 -6.87 15.71 2.82
C LEU A 34 -5.56 15.02 3.24
N SER A 35 -4.42 15.50 2.73
CA SER A 35 -3.10 14.97 3.07
C SER A 35 -2.76 15.25 4.54
N VAL A 36 -2.99 16.47 5.02
CA VAL A 36 -2.76 16.84 6.42
C VAL A 36 -3.71 16.08 7.35
N LEU A 37 -4.94 15.82 6.93
CA LEU A 37 -5.94 15.16 7.77
C LEU A 37 -5.75 13.63 7.85
N PHE A 38 -5.35 12.96 6.75
CA PHE A 38 -5.25 11.49 6.72
C PHE A 38 -3.82 10.95 6.52
N LEU A 39 -3.04 11.55 5.62
CA LEU A 39 -1.75 10.99 5.19
C LEU A 39 -0.58 11.41 6.09
N LEU A 40 -0.61 12.64 6.62
CA LEU A 40 0.42 13.18 7.51
C LEU A 40 0.46 12.45 8.86
N PRO A 41 -0.67 12.20 9.54
CA PRO A 41 -0.67 11.41 10.78
C PRO A 41 -0.13 10.01 10.53
N LEU A 42 -0.53 9.39 9.42
CA LEU A 42 -0.09 8.05 9.03
C LEU A 42 1.43 8.01 8.78
N SER A 43 1.97 8.96 8.01
CA SER A 43 3.39 9.02 7.67
C SER A 43 4.26 9.31 8.90
N PHE A 44 3.78 10.20 9.78
CA PHE A 44 4.44 10.50 11.04
C PHE A 44 4.47 9.26 11.95
N SER A 45 3.32 8.59 12.11
CA SER A 45 3.20 7.38 12.90
C SER A 45 4.14 6.27 12.40
N VAL A 46 4.26 6.04 11.09
CA VAL A 46 5.22 5.05 10.55
C VAL A 46 6.67 5.39 10.90
N THR A 47 7.04 6.66 10.80
CA THR A 47 8.41 7.12 11.05
C THR A 47 8.77 7.02 12.53
N VAL A 48 7.81 7.33 13.41
CA VAL A 48 8.01 7.38 14.87
C VAL A 48 7.83 6.02 15.54
N PHE A 49 6.99 5.13 14.98
CA PHE A 49 6.68 3.83 15.57
C PHE A 49 7.93 2.98 15.82
N SER A 50 8.87 2.94 14.86
CA SER A 50 10.13 2.20 15.05
C SER A 50 10.92 2.72 16.25
N THR A 51 10.90 4.03 16.49
CA THR A 51 11.64 4.67 17.60
C THR A 51 10.95 4.40 18.93
N ILE A 52 9.62 4.51 18.98
CA ILE A 52 8.83 4.22 20.20
C ILE A 52 8.97 2.74 20.57
N HIS A 53 8.84 1.84 19.59
CA HIS A 53 8.97 0.41 19.81
C HIS A 53 10.34 0.05 20.38
N ASN A 54 11.42 0.59 19.81
CA ASN A 54 12.77 0.37 20.31
C ASN A 54 12.99 0.97 21.71
N LEU A 55 12.42 2.15 22.01
CA LEU A 55 12.54 2.75 23.33
C LEU A 55 11.78 1.95 24.39
N LEU A 56 10.59 1.45 24.08
CA LEU A 56 9.79 0.62 25.00
C LEU A 56 10.51 -0.70 25.30
N LEU A 57 11.11 -1.33 24.27
CA LEU A 57 11.96 -2.52 24.45
C LEU A 57 13.20 -2.23 25.30
N HIS A 58 13.83 -1.06 25.15
CA HIS A 58 15.07 -0.74 25.85
C HIS A 58 14.84 -0.28 27.30
N HIS A 59 13.79 0.52 27.56
CA HIS A 59 13.46 1.05 28.89
C HIS A 59 13.28 -0.07 29.92
N HIS A 60 12.67 -1.20 29.53
CA HIS A 60 12.46 -2.33 30.44
C HIS A 60 13.68 -3.27 30.58
N SER A 61 14.64 -3.23 29.65
CA SER A 61 15.92 -3.95 29.78
C SER A 61 16.90 -3.28 30.76
N GLY A 62 16.50 -2.17 31.39
CA GLY A 62 17.29 -1.32 32.31
C GLY A 62 17.78 -1.96 33.62
N HIS A 63 17.60 -3.27 33.82
CA HIS A 63 18.21 -4.02 34.92
C HIS A 63 19.21 -5.10 34.49
N ARG A 64 19.90 -4.95 33.34
CA ARG A 64 21.24 -5.56 33.16
C ARG A 64 22.01 -4.99 31.95
N PRO A 65 22.92 -4.01 32.14
CA PRO A 65 23.86 -3.64 31.08
C PRO A 65 25.11 -4.51 31.23
N LYS A 66 25.18 -5.66 30.57
CA LYS A 66 26.46 -6.34 30.33
C LYS A 66 26.54 -6.91 28.91
N SER A 67 27.28 -6.17 28.08
CA SER A 67 28.17 -6.65 27.02
C SER A 67 27.58 -7.57 25.93
N LEU A 68 27.07 -6.96 24.86
CA LEU A 68 27.00 -7.58 23.53
C LEU A 68 27.50 -6.66 22.41
N LEU A 69 28.53 -5.85 22.68
CA LEU A 69 29.28 -5.15 21.63
C LEU A 69 30.75 -5.62 21.64
N SER A 70 30.98 -6.79 21.07
CA SER A 70 32.29 -7.22 20.57
C SER A 70 32.08 -8.27 19.48
N ARG A 71 31.39 -7.92 18.40
CA ARG A 71 31.61 -8.62 17.13
C ARG A 71 31.23 -7.73 15.93
N PRO A 72 32.16 -7.47 15.00
CA PRO A 72 31.83 -6.80 13.74
C PRO A 72 30.95 -7.71 12.86
N PRO A 73 30.18 -7.15 11.91
CA PRO A 73 29.20 -7.92 11.14
C PRO A 73 29.92 -8.80 10.09
N PRO A 74 29.67 -10.12 10.03
CA PRO A 74 29.86 -10.85 8.80
C PRO A 74 28.64 -10.65 7.92
N LEU A 75 28.92 -10.29 6.67
CA LEU A 75 27.97 -10.35 5.57
C LEU A 75 27.48 -11.81 5.43
N LEU A 76 26.15 -11.98 5.34
CA LEU A 76 25.35 -13.21 5.14
C LEU A 76 24.76 -13.85 6.43
N PRO A 77 23.42 -14.04 6.50
CA PRO A 77 22.79 -14.73 7.61
C PRO A 77 22.81 -16.25 7.37
N SER A 78 23.64 -16.98 8.12
CA SER A 78 23.59 -18.44 8.21
C SER A 78 22.88 -18.85 9.51
N LEU A 79 21.80 -19.61 9.34
CA LEU A 79 20.96 -20.23 10.36
C LEU A 79 21.72 -21.35 11.10
N ALA A 80 22.41 -21.07 12.20
CA ALA A 80 22.78 -22.10 13.19
C ALA A 80 23.45 -21.46 14.41
N GLN A 81 22.68 -21.14 15.46
CA GLN A 81 23.20 -21.22 16.83
C GLN A 81 22.06 -21.25 17.86
N PHE A 82 21.39 -22.39 17.91
CA PHE A 82 20.64 -22.83 19.08
C PHE A 82 21.66 -23.34 20.10
N ASN A 83 22.10 -22.48 21.02
CA ASN A 83 22.94 -22.90 22.14
C ASN A 83 22.26 -22.50 23.45
N PHE A 84 21.76 -23.50 24.18
CA PHE A 84 21.20 -23.38 25.52
C PHE A 84 22.27 -22.94 26.52
N PRO A 85 22.01 -21.92 27.36
CA PRO A 85 22.71 -21.77 28.62
C PRO A 85 21.96 -22.48 29.75
N ARG A 86 22.71 -23.36 30.41
CA ARG A 86 22.38 -24.16 31.59
C ARG A 86 22.06 -23.28 32.81
N HIS A 87 21.10 -23.73 33.61
CA HIS A 87 20.60 -23.17 34.87
C HIS A 87 21.64 -22.49 35.79
N HIS A 88 21.25 -21.33 36.34
CA HIS A 88 21.47 -21.00 37.75
C HIS A 88 20.17 -20.44 38.35
N HIS A 89 19.71 -21.08 39.42
CA HIS A 89 18.57 -20.66 40.25
C HIS A 89 18.85 -19.31 40.94
N HIS A 90 17.88 -18.40 40.88
CA HIS A 90 17.48 -17.61 42.04
C HIS A 90 15.98 -17.28 41.93
N HIS A 91 15.28 -17.47 43.05
CA HIS A 91 13.85 -17.23 43.26
C HIS A 91 13.49 -15.74 43.27
N HIS A 92 12.25 -15.46 42.83
CA HIS A 92 11.27 -14.42 43.19
C HIS A 92 10.80 -13.44 42.09
N HIS A 93 9.45 -13.46 41.94
CA HIS A 93 8.49 -12.64 41.18
C HIS A 93 8.25 -12.96 39.69
N ASP A 94 7.26 -13.84 39.44
CA ASP A 94 6.72 -14.24 38.13
C ASP A 94 5.38 -13.55 37.78
N ASP A 95 5.10 -12.34 38.27
CA ASP A 95 3.85 -11.61 37.95
C ASP A 95 4.04 -10.45 36.93
N ASP A 96 5.27 -9.98 36.70
CA ASP A 96 5.56 -8.83 35.83
C ASP A 96 5.81 -9.21 34.35
N ASP A 97 6.23 -10.45 34.07
CA ASP A 97 6.59 -10.88 32.70
C ASP A 97 5.36 -11.04 31.78
N LEU A 98 4.15 -11.21 32.33
CA LEU A 98 2.91 -11.37 31.54
C LEU A 98 2.21 -10.04 31.23
N GLN A 99 2.46 -8.97 32.00
CA GLN A 99 1.87 -7.64 31.73
C GLN A 99 2.59 -6.92 30.57
N LEU A 100 3.91 -7.13 30.45
CA LEU A 100 4.77 -6.65 29.36
C LEU A 100 4.31 -7.00 27.93
N PRO A 101 3.99 -8.27 27.59
CA PRO A 101 3.49 -8.63 26.26
C PRO A 101 2.10 -8.05 26.00
N ILE A 102 1.28 -7.81 27.03
CA ILE A 102 -0.08 -7.30 26.86
C ILE A 102 -0.06 -5.82 26.49
N GLU A 103 0.74 -4.99 27.17
CA GLU A 103 0.83 -3.56 26.85
C GLU A 103 1.46 -3.30 25.47
N THR A 104 2.51 -4.05 25.14
CA THR A 104 3.15 -3.98 23.83
C THR A 104 2.23 -4.49 22.72
N LEU A 105 1.50 -5.59 22.95
CA LEU A 105 0.52 -6.11 22.00
C LEU A 105 -0.65 -5.14 21.82
N ALA A 106 -1.15 -4.53 22.90
CA ALA A 106 -2.19 -3.52 22.85
C ALA A 106 -1.74 -2.28 22.07
N LEU A 107 -0.50 -1.82 22.27
CA LEU A 107 0.07 -0.70 21.52
C LEU A 107 0.18 -1.02 20.01
N VAL A 108 0.69 -2.21 19.66
CA VAL A 108 0.79 -2.67 18.26
C VAL A 108 -0.59 -2.81 17.62
N ALA A 109 -1.56 -3.37 18.35
CA ALA A 109 -2.94 -3.52 17.87
C ALA A 109 -3.61 -2.15 17.65
N CYS A 110 -3.47 -1.22 18.59
CA CYS A 110 -3.96 0.15 18.47
C CYS A 110 -3.31 0.88 17.28
N PHE A 111 -2.00 0.72 17.10
CA PHE A 111 -1.27 1.28 15.95
C PHE A 111 -1.77 0.69 14.63
N ALA A 112 -1.94 -0.62 14.55
CA ALA A 112 -2.46 -1.30 13.37
C ALA A 112 -3.87 -0.84 13.02
N LEU A 113 -4.76 -0.72 14.02
CA LEU A 113 -6.11 -0.21 13.85
C LEU A 113 -6.11 1.24 13.35
N PHE A 114 -5.30 2.11 13.96
CA PHE A 114 -5.12 3.48 13.55
C PHE A 114 -4.66 3.57 12.09
N PHE A 115 -3.58 2.86 11.74
CA PHE A 115 -3.02 2.85 10.40
C PHE A 115 -4.04 2.38 9.37
N PHE A 116 -4.76 1.31 9.71
CA PHE A 116 -5.78 0.72 8.85
C PHE A 116 -6.96 1.66 8.59
N VAL A 117 -7.52 2.27 9.64
CA VAL A 117 -8.65 3.21 9.52
C VAL A 117 -8.24 4.42 8.68
N PHE A 118 -7.09 5.02 8.98
CA PHE A 118 -6.59 6.19 8.24
C PHE A 118 -6.29 5.87 6.77
N THR A 119 -5.76 4.68 6.47
CA THR A 119 -5.50 4.24 5.09
C THR A 119 -6.79 4.11 4.29
N ILE A 120 -7.83 3.48 4.85
CA ILE A 120 -9.11 3.32 4.15
C ILE A 120 -9.77 4.68 3.89
N LEU A 121 -9.76 5.57 4.88
CA LEU A 121 -10.34 6.91 4.74
C LEU A 121 -9.57 7.76 3.73
N ALA A 122 -8.23 7.66 3.70
CA ALA A 122 -7.39 8.30 2.71
C ALA A 122 -7.73 7.82 1.30
N ILE A 123 -7.75 6.49 1.08
CA ILE A 123 -8.09 5.88 -0.22
C ILE A 123 -9.46 6.36 -0.68
N GLY A 124 -10.48 6.28 0.17
CA GLY A 124 -11.85 6.67 -0.17
C GLY A 124 -11.97 8.15 -0.54
N SER A 125 -11.40 9.03 0.30
CA SER A 125 -11.53 10.48 0.14
C SER A 125 -10.71 11.00 -1.05
N ILE A 126 -9.48 10.51 -1.23
CA ILE A 126 -8.60 10.92 -2.35
C ILE A 126 -9.15 10.39 -3.67
N SER A 127 -9.55 9.12 -3.74
CA SER A 127 -10.08 8.54 -4.99
C SER A 127 -11.37 9.27 -5.42
N TYR A 128 -12.29 9.54 -4.50
CA TYR A 128 -13.50 10.32 -4.79
C TYR A 128 -13.17 11.71 -5.33
N SER A 129 -12.18 12.38 -4.73
CA SER A 129 -11.75 13.73 -5.11
C SER A 129 -11.08 13.75 -6.49
N VAL A 130 -10.26 12.75 -6.81
CA VAL A 130 -9.61 12.64 -8.12
C VAL A 130 -10.62 12.32 -9.22
N LEU A 131 -11.62 11.46 -8.94
CA LEU A 131 -12.72 11.21 -9.88
C LEU A 131 -13.50 12.49 -10.19
N HIS A 132 -13.88 13.27 -9.16
CA HIS A 132 -14.58 14.54 -9.37
C HIS A 132 -13.72 15.58 -10.09
N GLY A 133 -12.41 15.65 -9.77
CA GLY A 133 -11.46 16.51 -10.46
C GLY A 133 -11.26 16.13 -11.92
N PHE A 134 -11.32 14.84 -12.26
CA PHE A 134 -11.25 14.35 -13.64
C PHE A 134 -12.48 14.78 -14.46
N TYR A 135 -13.68 14.74 -13.87
CA TYR A 135 -14.91 15.20 -14.51
C TYR A 135 -15.12 16.73 -14.44
N GLY A 136 -14.16 17.50 -13.91
CA GLY A 136 -14.24 18.96 -13.85
C GLY A 136 -15.27 19.53 -12.87
N ARG A 137 -15.81 18.70 -11.94
CA ARG A 137 -16.81 19.15 -10.95
C ARG A 137 -16.13 19.76 -9.72
N PRO A 138 -16.74 20.78 -9.07
CA PRO A 138 -16.16 21.39 -7.88
C PRO A 138 -16.10 20.39 -6.72
N VAL A 139 -14.88 20.11 -6.24
CA VAL A 139 -14.64 19.15 -5.16
C VAL A 139 -14.94 19.79 -3.80
N LYS A 140 -15.97 19.31 -3.12
CA LYS A 140 -16.31 19.75 -1.75
C LYS A 140 -15.66 18.81 -0.72
N PHE A 141 -14.85 19.37 0.17
CA PHE A 141 -14.13 18.64 1.23
C PHE A 141 -15.01 17.76 2.12
N VAL A 142 -16.14 18.31 2.56
CA VAL A 142 -17.11 17.58 3.40
C VAL A 142 -17.74 16.40 2.64
N SER A 143 -17.97 16.56 1.32
CA SER A 143 -18.48 15.48 0.47
C SER A 143 -17.46 14.36 0.32
N ALA A 144 -16.18 14.71 0.18
CA ALA A 144 -15.09 13.73 0.09
C ALA A 144 -14.96 12.91 1.38
N ILE A 145 -14.99 13.54 2.55
CA ILE A 145 -14.95 12.84 3.85
C ILE A 145 -16.19 11.95 4.01
N LYS A 146 -17.38 12.48 3.72
CA LYS A 146 -18.62 11.71 3.80
C LYS A 146 -18.58 10.50 2.88
N SER A 147 -18.07 10.65 1.66
CA SER A 147 -17.90 9.55 0.70
C SER A 147 -16.87 8.52 1.17
N GLY A 148 -15.78 8.97 1.79
CA GLY A 148 -14.79 8.11 2.43
C GLY A 148 -15.42 7.26 3.55
N LEU A 149 -16.23 7.88 4.41
CA LEU A 149 -16.93 7.20 5.50
C LEU A 149 -18.00 6.22 5.00
N THR A 150 -18.81 6.59 4.00
CA THR A 150 -19.82 5.66 3.44
C THR A 150 -19.17 4.49 2.70
N SER A 151 -17.97 4.68 2.15
CA SER A 151 -17.21 3.63 1.48
C SER A 151 -16.38 2.78 2.45
N PHE A 152 -16.25 3.18 3.72
CA PHE A 152 -15.41 2.53 4.73
C PHE A 152 -15.70 1.03 4.84
N PHE A 153 -16.96 0.66 5.10
CA PHE A 153 -17.35 -0.75 5.24
C PHE A 153 -17.12 -1.56 3.96
N ARG A 154 -17.31 -0.94 2.80
CA ARG A 154 -17.12 -1.61 1.50
C ARG A 154 -15.65 -1.88 1.24
N LEU A 155 -14.80 -0.87 1.46
CA LEU A 155 -13.35 -0.97 1.37
C LEU A 155 -12.79 -1.97 2.40
N PHE A 156 -13.29 -1.94 3.62
CA PHE A 156 -12.97 -2.88 4.70
C PHE A 156 -13.17 -4.33 4.25
N ILE A 157 -14.37 -4.67 3.77
CA ILE A 157 -14.69 -6.01 3.29
C ILE A 157 -13.77 -6.42 2.14
N THR A 158 -13.51 -5.51 1.20
CA THR A 158 -12.64 -5.84 0.05
C THR A 158 -11.19 -6.07 0.47
N HIS A 159 -10.71 -5.31 1.45
CA HIS A 159 -9.37 -5.47 1.99
C HIS A 159 -9.23 -6.83 2.70
N ILE A 160 -10.21 -7.20 3.54
CA ILE A 160 -10.25 -8.53 4.17
C ILE A 160 -10.27 -9.63 3.13
N VAL A 161 -11.10 -9.52 2.08
CA VAL A 161 -11.17 -10.55 1.03
C VAL A 161 -9.84 -10.68 0.28
N VAL A 162 -9.17 -9.56 -0.05
CA VAL A 162 -7.86 -9.58 -0.70
C VAL A 162 -6.82 -10.24 0.19
N GLU A 163 -6.72 -9.84 1.45
CA GLU A 163 -5.73 -10.38 2.39
C GLU A 163 -6.01 -11.86 2.69
N LEU A 164 -7.28 -12.26 2.82
CA LEU A 164 -7.68 -13.66 2.97
C LEU A 164 -7.28 -14.50 1.76
N LEU A 165 -7.50 -14.01 0.54
CA LEU A 165 -7.11 -14.72 -0.69
C LEU A 165 -5.59 -14.82 -0.84
N LEU A 166 -4.85 -13.75 -0.55
CA LEU A 166 -3.38 -13.76 -0.58
C LEU A 166 -2.81 -14.71 0.48
N SER A 167 -3.37 -14.69 1.69
CA SER A 167 -3.01 -15.59 2.79
C SER A 167 -3.29 -17.05 2.42
N LEU A 168 -4.43 -17.34 1.81
CA LEU A 168 -4.75 -18.68 1.32
C LEU A 168 -3.73 -19.18 0.28
N VAL A 169 -3.38 -18.34 -0.69
CA VAL A 169 -2.36 -18.68 -1.70
C VAL A 169 -1.00 -18.94 -1.02
N ALA A 170 -0.59 -18.10 -0.07
CA ALA A 170 0.64 -18.29 0.67
C ALA A 170 0.64 -19.59 1.49
N LEU A 171 -0.47 -19.90 2.17
CA LEU A 171 -0.64 -21.13 2.94
C LEU A 171 -0.54 -22.37 2.05
N LEU A 172 -1.18 -22.37 0.87
CA LEU A 172 -1.08 -23.49 -0.08
C LEU A 172 0.38 -23.72 -0.53
N PHE A 173 1.12 -22.65 -0.82
CA PHE A 173 2.54 -22.74 -1.17
C PHE A 173 3.40 -23.27 -0.02
N LEU A 174 3.15 -22.82 1.21
CA LEU A 174 3.85 -23.31 2.40
C LEU A 174 3.55 -24.79 2.67
N CYS A 175 2.29 -25.21 2.55
CA CYS A 175 1.89 -26.61 2.67
C CYS A 175 2.57 -27.49 1.61
N SER A 176 2.62 -27.00 0.36
CA SER A 176 3.32 -27.68 -0.73
C SER A 176 4.83 -27.81 -0.45
N PHE A 177 5.48 -26.74 0.03
CA PHE A 177 6.88 -26.78 0.42
C PHE A 177 7.13 -27.78 1.55
N TYR A 178 6.31 -27.75 2.61
CA TYR A 178 6.40 -28.70 3.71
C TYR A 178 6.25 -30.16 3.25
N PHE A 179 5.31 -30.42 2.33
CA PHE A 179 5.13 -31.75 1.76
C PHE A 179 6.35 -32.20 0.95
N VAL A 180 6.99 -31.32 0.18
CA VAL A 180 8.24 -31.63 -0.54
C VAL A 180 9.35 -32.01 0.42
N ILE A 181 9.53 -31.28 1.53
CA ILE A 181 10.56 -31.60 2.53
C ILE A 181 10.29 -32.95 3.19
N LYS A 182 9.05 -33.21 3.62
CA LYS A 182 8.69 -34.50 4.23
C LYS A 182 8.71 -35.67 3.26
N GLY A 183 8.41 -35.43 1.97
CA GLY A 183 8.54 -36.43 0.93
C GLY A 183 9.99 -36.82 0.66
N LEU A 184 10.92 -35.87 0.66
CA LEU A 184 12.35 -36.13 0.51
C LEU A 184 12.93 -36.90 1.70
N ASP A 185 12.51 -36.57 2.93
CA ASP A 185 12.85 -37.29 4.17
C ASP A 185 12.40 -38.77 4.10
N LEU A 186 11.21 -39.02 3.54
CA LEU A 186 10.66 -40.38 3.37
C LEU A 186 11.43 -41.25 2.36
N VAL A 187 12.16 -40.63 1.42
CA VAL A 187 12.99 -41.31 0.40
C VAL A 187 14.36 -41.71 0.97
N CYS A 188 14.60 -41.54 2.28
CA CYS A 188 15.89 -41.73 2.96
C CYS A 188 17.01 -40.83 2.40
N LEU A 189 16.66 -39.73 1.73
CA LEU A 189 17.60 -38.63 1.53
C LEU A 189 17.65 -37.88 2.85
N GLU A 190 18.66 -38.15 3.66
CA GLU A 190 18.92 -37.40 4.89
C GLU A 190 19.20 -35.94 4.50
N ILE A 191 18.16 -35.09 4.57
CA ILE A 191 18.28 -33.68 4.20
C ILE A 191 18.93 -32.98 5.37
N ASP A 192 20.24 -32.79 5.26
CA ASP A 192 20.94 -31.91 6.17
C ASP A 192 20.42 -30.48 5.97
N THR A 193 19.88 -29.86 7.02
CA THR A 193 19.25 -28.54 6.94
C THR A 193 20.29 -27.44 6.61
N ASP A 194 21.56 -27.73 6.90
CA ASP A 194 22.71 -26.87 6.58
C ASP A 194 23.23 -27.05 5.14
N SER A 195 22.62 -27.95 4.37
CA SER A 195 23.02 -28.22 2.99
C SER A 195 22.74 -27.01 2.07
N PRO A 196 23.70 -26.61 1.22
CA PRO A 196 23.48 -25.54 0.25
C PRO A 196 22.34 -25.83 -0.73
N TYR A 197 22.02 -27.12 -0.96
CA TYR A 197 20.91 -27.54 -1.82
C TYR A 197 19.54 -27.25 -1.19
N PHE A 198 19.40 -27.44 0.13
CA PHE A 198 18.17 -27.09 0.85
C PHE A 198 17.94 -25.58 0.84
N LEU A 199 18.99 -24.79 1.09
CA LEU A 199 18.93 -23.33 1.00
C LEU A 199 18.53 -22.87 -0.42
N ALA A 200 19.14 -23.44 -1.46
CA ALA A 200 18.79 -23.12 -2.84
C ALA A 200 17.32 -23.45 -3.16
N LEU A 201 16.83 -24.61 -2.72
CA LEU A 201 15.43 -25.00 -2.86
C LEU A 201 14.48 -24.00 -2.16
N ALA A 202 14.80 -23.63 -0.92
CA ALA A 202 14.02 -22.66 -0.15
C ALA A 202 13.98 -21.29 -0.84
N VAL A 203 15.12 -20.79 -1.32
CA VAL A 203 15.20 -19.52 -2.06
C VAL A 203 14.36 -19.56 -3.33
N VAL A 204 14.45 -20.64 -4.12
CA VAL A 204 13.63 -20.81 -5.33
C VAL A 204 12.14 -20.77 -4.98
N TYR A 205 11.71 -21.50 -3.94
CA TYR A 205 10.32 -21.50 -3.50
C TYR A 205 9.86 -20.12 -3.03
N SER A 206 10.68 -19.40 -2.28
CA SER A 206 10.39 -18.04 -1.83
C SER A 206 10.27 -17.06 -3.00
N VAL A 207 11.15 -17.16 -4.01
CA VAL A 207 11.09 -16.33 -5.22
C VAL A 207 9.81 -16.60 -6.02
N VAL A 208 9.42 -17.87 -6.16
CA VAL A 208 8.18 -18.25 -6.84
C VAL A 208 6.97 -17.73 -6.08
N LEU A 209 6.92 -17.90 -4.75
CA LEU A 209 5.84 -17.38 -3.91
C LEU A 209 5.73 -15.86 -4.05
N LEU A 210 6.85 -15.13 -3.97
CA LEU A 210 6.88 -13.69 -4.14
C LEU A 210 6.34 -13.26 -5.51
N ALA A 211 6.76 -13.93 -6.59
CA ALA A 211 6.29 -13.62 -7.94
C ALA A 211 4.78 -13.85 -8.08
N VAL A 212 4.25 -14.93 -7.49
CA VAL A 212 2.81 -15.24 -7.49
C VAL A 212 2.02 -14.20 -6.70
N LEU A 213 2.48 -13.82 -5.50
CA LEU A 213 1.83 -12.78 -4.69
C LEU A 213 1.84 -11.43 -5.39
N LEU A 214 2.97 -11.03 -6.00
CA LEU A 214 3.05 -9.81 -6.80
C LEU A 214 2.10 -9.84 -7.99
N TYR A 215 1.98 -10.98 -8.68
CA TYR A 215 1.03 -11.16 -9.77
C TYR A 215 -0.42 -10.92 -9.33
N PHE A 216 -0.85 -11.51 -8.22
CA PHE A 216 -2.19 -11.28 -7.67
C PHE A 216 -2.37 -9.82 -7.21
N LYS A 217 -1.38 -9.25 -6.52
CA LYS A 217 -1.42 -7.87 -6.03
C LYS A 217 -1.56 -6.86 -7.17
N VAL A 218 -0.85 -7.06 -8.27
CA VAL A 218 -0.95 -6.22 -9.49
C VAL A 218 -2.30 -6.36 -10.16
N ASN A 219 -2.86 -7.57 -10.25
CA ASN A 219 -4.18 -7.76 -10.85
C ASN A 219 -5.30 -7.12 -10.02
N TRP A 220 -5.14 -7.08 -8.70
CA TRP A 220 -6.14 -6.55 -7.76
C TRP A 220 -5.86 -5.11 -7.30
N SER A 221 -4.84 -4.45 -7.86
CA SER A 221 -4.39 -3.14 -7.43
C SER A 221 -5.44 -2.04 -7.56
N ILE A 222 -6.28 -2.14 -8.59
CA ILE A 222 -7.32 -1.16 -8.91
C ILE A 222 -8.62 -1.44 -8.12
N SER A 223 -8.70 -2.58 -7.44
CA SER A 223 -9.92 -3.00 -6.73
C SER A 223 -10.37 -1.98 -5.68
N SER A 224 -9.45 -1.34 -4.98
CA SER A 224 -9.76 -0.31 -3.99
C SER A 224 -10.44 0.92 -4.62
N VAL A 225 -10.05 1.31 -5.82
CA VAL A 225 -10.68 2.44 -6.55
C VAL A 225 -12.05 2.03 -7.09
N ILE A 226 -12.19 0.81 -7.61
CA ILE A 226 -13.47 0.27 -8.13
C ILE A 226 -14.55 0.28 -7.05
N VAL A 227 -14.19 -0.06 -5.81
CA VAL A 227 -15.12 -0.08 -4.68
C VAL A 227 -15.67 1.32 -4.36
N VAL A 228 -14.84 2.35 -4.55
CA VAL A 228 -15.24 3.75 -4.36
C VAL A 228 -16.04 4.25 -5.57
N ALA A 229 -15.65 3.88 -6.79
CA ALA A 229 -16.21 4.41 -8.03
C ALA A 229 -17.51 3.69 -8.47
N GLU A 230 -17.50 2.37 -8.53
CA GLU A 230 -18.59 1.54 -9.04
C GLU A 230 -19.48 1.00 -7.90
N SER A 231 -19.16 1.31 -6.64
CA SER A 231 -19.88 0.83 -5.42
C SER A 231 -19.95 -0.69 -5.24
N SER A 232 -19.22 -1.45 -6.08
CA SER A 232 -19.15 -2.90 -6.02
C SER A 232 -18.12 -3.37 -4.98
N TRP A 233 -18.44 -4.38 -4.18
CA TRP A 233 -17.58 -4.89 -3.10
C TRP A 233 -17.21 -6.36 -3.28
N GLY A 234 -16.16 -6.78 -2.59
CA GLY A 234 -15.72 -8.18 -2.48
C GLY A 234 -15.15 -8.75 -3.79
N VAL A 235 -15.47 -10.02 -4.04
CA VAL A 235 -14.98 -10.79 -5.20
C VAL A 235 -15.37 -10.20 -6.56
N PRO A 236 -16.60 -9.66 -6.77
CA PRO A 236 -16.96 -8.96 -8.00
C PRO A 236 -15.99 -7.83 -8.38
N ALA A 237 -15.59 -6.99 -7.41
CA ALA A 237 -14.63 -5.90 -7.63
C ALA A 237 -13.23 -6.44 -8.02
N LEU A 238 -12.83 -7.59 -7.48
CA LEU A 238 -11.57 -8.26 -7.83
C LEU A 238 -11.57 -8.85 -9.24
N ARG A 239 -12.68 -9.49 -9.64
CA ARG A 239 -12.82 -9.98 -11.02
C ARG A 239 -12.79 -8.80 -12.01
N ARG A 240 -13.45 -7.70 -11.65
CA ARG A 240 -13.48 -6.48 -12.44
C ARG A 240 -12.10 -5.84 -12.59
N SER A 241 -11.33 -5.70 -11.51
CA SER A 241 -9.96 -5.19 -11.58
C SER A 241 -9.06 -6.07 -12.45
N GLY A 242 -9.12 -7.39 -12.28
CA GLY A 242 -8.37 -8.33 -13.11
C GLY A 242 -8.75 -8.27 -14.59
N TYR A 243 -10.03 -8.02 -14.89
CA TYR A 243 -10.48 -7.72 -16.24
C TYR A 243 -9.84 -6.43 -16.74
N LEU A 244 -9.98 -5.30 -16.03
CA LEU A 244 -9.46 -3.99 -16.43
C LEU A 244 -7.95 -3.99 -16.72
N VAL A 245 -7.16 -4.61 -15.84
CA VAL A 245 -5.69 -4.66 -15.92
C VAL A 245 -5.18 -5.61 -17.02
N LYS A 246 -6.02 -6.48 -17.57
CA LYS A 246 -5.63 -7.48 -18.59
C LYS A 246 -5.10 -6.81 -19.86
N GLY A 247 -3.79 -6.92 -20.11
CA GLY A 247 -3.11 -6.29 -21.25
C GLY A 247 -2.11 -5.20 -20.84
N MET A 248 -2.22 -4.66 -19.63
CA MET A 248 -1.36 -3.58 -19.13
C MET A 248 -0.59 -3.95 -17.85
N ARG A 249 -0.59 -5.24 -17.48
CA ARG A 249 0.01 -5.77 -16.25
C ARG A 249 1.45 -5.32 -16.01
N ARG A 250 2.28 -5.27 -17.05
CA ARG A 250 3.69 -4.85 -16.94
C ARG A 250 3.83 -3.38 -16.54
N ALA A 251 2.99 -2.51 -17.11
CA ALA A 251 3.01 -1.08 -16.79
C ALA A 251 2.51 -0.84 -15.36
N VAL A 252 1.47 -1.56 -14.93
CA VAL A 252 0.99 -1.52 -13.54
C VAL A 252 2.04 -2.06 -12.58
N LEU A 253 2.72 -3.16 -12.91
CA LEU A 253 3.83 -3.68 -12.11
C LEU A 253 4.94 -2.65 -11.94
N TYR A 254 5.37 -2.01 -13.03
CA TYR A 254 6.41 -0.97 -12.99
C TYR A 254 5.99 0.21 -12.11
N PHE A 255 4.74 0.66 -12.24
CA PHE A 255 4.16 1.70 -11.39
C PHE A 255 4.22 1.34 -9.90
N PHE A 256 3.79 0.13 -9.53
CA PHE A 256 3.86 -0.32 -8.14
C PHE A 256 5.29 -0.42 -7.62
N LEU A 257 6.18 -0.97 -8.44
CA LEU A 257 7.58 -1.13 -8.09
C LEU A 257 8.27 0.23 -7.88
N SER A 258 7.99 1.22 -8.73
CA SER A 258 8.60 2.55 -8.62
C SER A 258 8.18 3.27 -7.33
N PHE A 259 6.88 3.29 -7.04
CA PHE A 259 6.37 3.91 -5.81
C PHE A 259 6.84 3.15 -4.56
N GLY A 260 6.84 1.81 -4.60
CA GLY A 260 7.35 0.97 -3.54
C GLY A 260 8.84 1.21 -3.26
N LEU A 261 9.68 1.23 -4.30
CA LEU A 261 11.12 1.46 -4.17
C LEU A 261 11.44 2.84 -3.60
N VAL A 262 10.79 3.90 -4.10
CA VAL A 262 11.02 5.27 -3.58
C VAL A 262 10.58 5.38 -2.12
N SER A 263 9.41 4.84 -1.77
CA SER A 263 8.94 4.82 -0.38
C SER A 263 9.86 4.00 0.53
N GLY A 264 10.36 2.86 0.06
CA GLY A 264 11.25 1.96 0.80
C GLY A 264 12.63 2.55 1.05
N ILE A 265 13.22 3.24 0.06
CA ILE A 265 14.49 3.95 0.24
C ILE A 265 14.32 5.08 1.26
N LEU A 266 13.21 5.81 1.20
CA LEU A 266 12.93 6.91 2.12
C LEU A 266 12.80 6.41 3.57
N THR A 267 12.05 5.33 3.81
CA THR A 267 11.94 4.74 5.14
C THR A 267 13.28 4.14 5.59
N TRP A 268 13.99 3.41 4.72
CA TRP A 268 15.28 2.81 5.04
C TRP A 268 16.33 3.85 5.48
N THR A 269 16.46 4.95 4.73
CA THR A 269 17.39 6.04 5.07
C THR A 269 17.04 6.70 6.39
N SER A 270 15.73 6.85 6.69
CA SER A 270 15.26 7.38 7.98
C SER A 270 15.56 6.42 9.13
N SER A 271 15.40 5.11 8.94
CA SER A 271 15.68 4.08 9.95
C SER A 271 17.17 4.00 10.26
N ILE A 272 18.04 4.06 9.25
CA ILE A 272 19.51 4.07 9.45
C ILE A 272 19.93 5.31 10.24
N ALA A 273 19.40 6.48 9.89
CA ALA A 273 19.76 7.69 10.60
C ALA A 273 19.25 7.67 12.04
N ALA A 274 18.03 7.18 12.27
CA ALA A 274 17.49 6.95 13.61
C ALA A 274 18.36 5.97 14.41
N ALA A 275 18.87 4.90 13.78
CA ALA A 275 19.77 3.94 14.43
C ALA A 275 21.14 4.54 14.76
N LYS A 276 21.74 5.35 13.86
CA LYS A 276 23.04 6.00 14.09
C LYS A 276 22.95 7.10 15.15
N LEU A 277 21.95 7.97 15.06
CA LEU A 277 21.73 9.06 16.00
C LEU A 277 21.21 8.56 17.35
N GLY A 278 20.39 7.51 17.37
CA GLY A 278 19.93 6.83 18.58
C GLY A 278 21.01 5.98 19.24
N GLY A 279 21.93 5.39 18.45
CA GLY A 279 23.10 4.63 18.89
C GLY A 279 24.06 5.46 19.74
N ASP A 280 24.42 6.67 19.28
CA ASP A 280 25.25 7.61 20.05
C ASP A 280 24.46 8.28 21.20
N ALA A 281 23.12 8.24 21.17
CA ALA A 281 22.24 8.75 22.23
C ALA A 281 22.01 7.75 23.39
N LEU A 282 22.34 6.47 23.21
CA LEU A 282 22.27 5.47 24.28
C LEU A 282 23.35 5.69 25.36
N GLY A 283 24.28 6.62 25.15
CA GLY A 283 25.22 7.13 26.15
C GLY A 283 24.88 8.51 26.76
N GLY A 284 23.80 9.18 26.31
CA GLY A 284 23.45 10.51 26.82
C GLY A 284 22.09 11.01 26.34
N SER A 285 21.31 11.56 27.27
CA SER A 285 19.94 12.08 27.07
C SER A 285 19.78 13.21 26.03
N GLN A 286 20.85 13.53 25.28
CA GLN A 286 20.95 14.68 24.40
C GLN A 286 20.61 14.39 22.94
N GLY A 287 20.52 13.12 22.52
CA GLY A 287 20.25 12.75 21.12
C GLY A 287 18.81 12.99 20.65
N TRP A 288 17.82 12.88 21.55
CA TRP A 288 16.40 13.13 21.22
C TRP A 288 16.09 14.63 21.04
N ASN A 289 16.88 15.49 21.70
CA ASN A 289 16.79 16.94 21.57
C ASN A 289 17.59 17.49 20.38
N SER A 290 18.21 16.62 19.59
CA SER A 290 18.87 17.06 18.37
C SER A 290 17.82 17.57 17.39
N TRP A 291 17.84 18.89 17.16
CA TRP A 291 17.05 19.55 16.13
C TRP A 291 17.11 18.81 14.78
N PHE A 292 18.26 18.19 14.48
CA PHE A 292 18.47 17.40 13.27
C PHE A 292 17.59 16.14 13.20
N PHE A 293 17.42 15.43 14.31
CA PHE A 293 16.58 14.23 14.37
C PHE A 293 15.09 14.58 14.18
N VAL A 294 14.63 15.64 14.86
CA VAL A 294 13.26 16.15 14.70
C VAL A 294 13.03 16.63 13.26
N ALA A 295 13.95 17.43 12.71
CA ALA A 295 13.88 17.90 11.33
C ALA A 295 13.85 16.74 10.34
N GLN A 296 14.64 15.70 10.54
CA GLN A 296 14.65 14.52 9.69
C GLN A 296 13.31 13.77 9.71
N ILE A 297 12.72 13.55 10.89
CA ILE A 297 11.40 12.90 11.00
C ILE A 297 10.34 13.72 10.27
N VAL A 298 10.35 15.05 10.47
CA VAL A 298 9.40 15.97 9.82
C VAL A 298 9.55 15.93 8.30
N VAL A 299 10.78 16.03 7.78
CA VAL A 299 11.06 15.98 6.34
C VAL A 299 10.68 14.62 5.74
N THR A 300 11.05 13.52 6.39
CA THR A 300 10.72 12.16 5.94
C THR A 300 9.21 11.96 5.90
N SER A 301 8.51 12.37 6.96
CA SER A 301 7.05 12.29 7.02
C SER A 301 6.37 13.13 5.94
N ALA A 302 6.85 14.36 5.70
CA ALA A 302 6.31 15.23 4.65
C ALA A 302 6.52 14.64 3.24
N LEU A 303 7.71 14.10 2.97
CA LEU A 303 8.02 13.44 1.69
C LEU A 303 7.19 12.16 1.51
N LEU A 304 7.04 11.36 2.55
CA LEU A 304 6.23 10.14 2.52
C LEU A 304 4.74 10.46 2.30
N THR A 305 4.25 11.53 2.94
CA THR A 305 2.89 12.05 2.73
C THR A 305 2.66 12.41 1.26
N LEU A 306 3.61 13.11 0.64
CA LEU A 306 3.55 13.47 -0.78
C LEU A 306 3.56 12.21 -1.66
N ILE A 307 4.46 11.26 -1.41
CA ILE A 307 4.54 10.02 -2.17
C ILE A 307 3.23 9.23 -2.09
N LEU A 308 2.63 9.12 -0.90
CA LEU A 308 1.34 8.45 -0.70
C LEU A 308 0.19 9.17 -1.40
N LEU A 309 0.16 10.51 -1.37
CA LEU A 309 -0.83 11.29 -2.10
C LEU A 309 -0.76 11.00 -3.60
N TYR A 310 0.44 11.05 -4.18
CA TYR A 310 0.65 10.74 -5.60
C TYR A 310 0.32 9.29 -5.92
N PHE A 311 0.65 8.35 -5.02
CA PHE A 311 0.30 6.94 -5.21
C PHE A 311 -1.22 6.74 -5.31
N PHE A 312 -2.01 7.26 -4.36
CA PHE A 312 -3.47 7.12 -4.39
C PHE A 312 -4.12 7.86 -5.55
N ALA A 313 -3.61 9.05 -5.90
CA ALA A 313 -4.10 9.79 -7.05
C ALA A 313 -3.80 9.06 -8.37
N ALA A 314 -2.57 8.60 -8.55
CA ALA A 314 -2.17 7.91 -9.77
C ALA A 314 -2.82 6.53 -9.90
N GLN A 315 -3.13 5.86 -8.79
CA GLN A 315 -3.97 4.66 -8.80
C GLN A 315 -5.38 4.94 -9.34
N THR A 316 -5.94 6.09 -9.00
CA THR A 316 -7.27 6.51 -9.50
C THR A 316 -7.22 6.91 -10.97
N VAL A 317 -6.16 7.62 -11.39
CA VAL A 317 -5.95 7.95 -12.82
C VAL A 317 -5.68 6.70 -13.65
N LEU A 318 -4.91 5.75 -13.13
CA LEU A 318 -4.65 4.46 -13.76
C LEU A 318 -5.94 3.67 -13.98
N TYR A 319 -6.86 3.68 -13.01
CA TYR A 319 -8.21 3.13 -13.17
C TYR A 319 -8.94 3.78 -14.37
N MET A 320 -8.97 5.11 -14.43
CA MET A 320 -9.63 5.84 -15.53
C MET A 320 -8.99 5.52 -16.89
N TYR A 321 -7.66 5.44 -16.93
CA TYR A 321 -6.93 5.08 -18.14
C TYR A 321 -7.21 3.62 -18.57
N CYS A 322 -7.19 2.66 -17.65
CA CYS A 322 -7.56 1.26 -17.95
C CYS A 322 -9.00 1.16 -18.48
N LYS A 323 -9.89 2.00 -17.98
CA LYS A 323 -11.28 2.11 -18.46
C LYS A 323 -11.36 2.73 -19.85
N ALA A 324 -10.51 3.73 -20.13
CA ALA A 324 -10.39 4.35 -21.46
C ALA A 324 -9.90 3.36 -22.52
N VAL A 325 -8.86 2.59 -22.20
CA VAL A 325 -8.28 1.58 -23.12
C VAL A 325 -9.30 0.50 -23.52
N ARG A 326 -10.29 0.22 -22.66
CA ARG A 326 -11.37 -0.73 -22.97
C ARG A 326 -12.57 -0.13 -23.69
N GLY A 327 -12.58 1.19 -23.95
CA GLY A 327 -13.69 1.89 -24.57
C GLY A 327 -14.91 2.11 -23.65
N GLU A 328 -14.87 1.63 -22.41
CA GLU A 328 -15.98 1.81 -21.45
C GLU A 328 -16.08 3.27 -20.97
N LEU A 329 -14.95 4.00 -20.92
CA LEU A 329 -14.93 5.38 -20.43
C LEU A 329 -15.71 6.33 -21.35
N ALA A 330 -15.63 6.16 -22.68
CA ALA A 330 -16.33 7.03 -23.62
C ALA A 330 -17.87 6.90 -23.49
N SER A 331 -18.35 5.67 -23.24
CA SER A 331 -19.77 5.40 -23.00
C SER A 331 -20.27 6.03 -21.71
N GLU A 332 -19.48 5.96 -20.63
CA GLU A 332 -19.87 6.56 -19.35
C GLU A 332 -19.81 8.08 -19.38
N ILE A 333 -18.79 8.65 -20.03
CA ILE A 333 -18.72 10.09 -20.25
C ILE A 333 -19.98 10.56 -20.99
N ALA A 334 -20.37 9.88 -22.06
CA ALA A 334 -21.60 10.19 -22.79
C ALA A 334 -22.85 10.07 -21.91
N GLN A 335 -22.96 9.04 -21.07
CA GLN A 335 -24.11 8.84 -20.20
C GLN A 335 -24.18 9.84 -19.04
N GLU A 336 -23.04 10.21 -18.45
CA GLU A 336 -22.94 11.17 -17.36
C GLU A 336 -23.29 12.57 -17.86
N PHE A 337 -22.79 12.96 -19.04
CA PHE A 337 -23.23 14.19 -19.70
C PHE A 337 -24.70 14.13 -20.11
N ALA A 338 -25.20 13.00 -20.64
CA ALA A 338 -26.61 12.82 -20.99
C ALA A 338 -27.57 12.87 -19.79
N ARG A 339 -27.11 12.57 -18.56
CA ARG A 339 -27.91 12.78 -17.34
C ARG A 339 -27.98 14.23 -16.91
N GLU A 340 -26.97 15.03 -17.25
CA GLU A 340 -26.91 16.45 -16.96
C GLU A 340 -27.70 17.28 -18.00
N TYR A 341 -27.84 16.75 -19.22
CA TYR A 341 -28.87 17.17 -20.18
C TYR A 341 -30.21 16.53 -19.80
N VAL A 342 -31.02 17.23 -19.01
CA VAL A 342 -32.43 16.89 -18.83
C VAL A 342 -33.06 16.72 -20.23
N CYS A 343 -33.54 15.52 -20.56
CA CYS A 343 -34.43 15.34 -21.70
C CYS A 343 -35.65 16.22 -21.44
N LEU A 344 -35.71 17.36 -22.13
CA LEU A 344 -36.91 18.19 -22.15
C LEU A 344 -38.02 17.34 -22.80
N PRO A 345 -39.23 17.27 -22.21
CA PRO A 345 -40.34 16.48 -22.73
C PRO A 345 -40.92 17.03 -24.05
N PHE A 346 -40.18 17.87 -24.76
CA PHE A 346 -40.62 18.61 -25.94
C PHE A 346 -39.99 18.11 -27.26
N ASP A 347 -39.13 17.08 -27.22
CA ASP A 347 -38.38 16.65 -28.42
C ASP A 347 -38.82 15.29 -29.01
N ASP A 348 -39.95 14.75 -28.56
CA ASP A 348 -40.53 13.52 -29.14
C ASP A 348 -41.31 13.77 -30.46
N GLU A 349 -41.43 15.01 -30.94
CA GLU A 349 -42.26 15.31 -32.13
C GLU A 349 -41.62 16.18 -33.22
N LYS A 350 -40.34 16.58 -33.09
CA LYS A 350 -39.68 17.38 -34.15
C LYS A 350 -38.60 16.62 -34.89
N VAL A 351 -38.99 16.24 -36.11
CA VAL A 351 -38.17 15.73 -37.21
C VAL A 351 -36.84 16.50 -37.30
N PRO A 352 -35.69 15.82 -37.46
CA PRO A 352 -34.40 16.49 -37.52
C PRO A 352 -34.34 17.45 -38.72
N HIS A 353 -34.25 18.75 -38.44
CA HIS A 353 -33.97 19.76 -39.45
C HIS A 353 -32.50 19.61 -39.90
N LEU A 354 -32.31 18.96 -41.05
CA LEU A 354 -31.05 18.97 -41.78
C LEU A 354 -30.77 20.40 -42.27
N VAL A 355 -29.87 21.12 -41.61
CA VAL A 355 -29.31 22.37 -42.15
C VAL A 355 -28.15 22.00 -43.05
N SER A 356 -28.39 21.94 -44.36
CA SER A 356 -27.34 21.86 -45.37
C SER A 356 -26.71 23.25 -45.55
N VAL A 357 -25.46 23.40 -45.11
CA VAL A 357 -24.66 24.59 -45.42
C VAL A 357 -24.14 24.46 -46.86
N VAL A 358 -24.65 25.30 -47.76
CA VAL A 358 -24.11 25.48 -49.10
C VAL A 358 -22.96 26.49 -49.00
N TYR A 359 -21.75 26.07 -49.35
CA TYR A 359 -20.63 26.99 -49.56
C TYR A 359 -20.79 27.62 -50.96
N THR A 360 -20.96 28.93 -51.00
CA THR A 360 -20.83 29.75 -52.22
C THR A 360 -19.43 30.34 -52.32
#